data_AF-A0A1G2YW07-F1
#
_entry.id   AF-A0A1G2YW07-F1
#
_cell.length_a   1.000
_cell.length_b   1.000
_cell.length_c   1.000
_cell.angle_alpha   90.00
_cell.angle_beta   90.00
_cell.angle_gamma   90.00
#
_symmetry.space_group_name_H-M   'P 1'
#
loop_
_entity.id
_entity.type
_entity.pdbx_description
1 polymer ?
#
loop_
_entity_poly.entity_id
_entity_poly.type
_entity_poly.pdbx_seq_one_letter_code
_entity_poly.pdbx_strand_id
1 'polypeptide(L)'
;MAEVYPSDNELLNMQSDSETGVEYIPTGTAPYYLHFRKLLYRLLLAARRANDLRVYDKGGLEVGVKSGKFWLGTGLINYAGSSGNTLADDKVNIYIYLNSSGTLVTNEYNSFPDMATTPHIRLAQVCTSGGDIDSITDCRTGHNIVLPYGAGGIKKTIEAHTANDTLTAAESGSVHTNLGASATVTLTLPASASVGTVFSFAVQAAQQLRIDPGTAAIRDDSGQTADKYKSAGTIGASLTIIAESAGNWATIAKNGTWTEET
;
A
#
# COMPACT_ATOMS: atom_id res chain seq x y z
N MET A 1 10.83 29.86 16.71
CA MET A 1 12.27 29.55 16.64
C MET A 1 12.79 30.11 15.34
N ALA A 2 13.82 30.96 15.37
CA ALA A 2 14.52 31.32 14.15
C ALA A 2 15.45 30.14 13.79
N GLU A 3 15.47 29.74 12.52
CA GLU A 3 16.48 28.79 12.04
C GLU A 3 17.87 29.39 12.24
N VAL A 4 18.79 28.61 12.79
CA VAL A 4 20.20 28.98 12.90
C VAL A 4 20.88 28.53 11.63
N TYR A 5 21.39 29.47 10.85
CA TYR A 5 22.20 29.19 9.67
C TYR A 5 23.65 28.92 10.09
N PRO A 6 24.41 28.15 9.29
CA PRO A 6 25.86 28.13 9.37
C PRO A 6 26.44 29.54 9.25
N SER A 7 27.62 29.77 9.81
CA SER A 7 28.28 31.07 9.70
C SER A 7 28.58 31.43 8.24
N ASP A 8 28.67 32.73 7.95
CA ASP A 8 29.01 33.21 6.60
C ASP A 8 30.29 32.57 6.06
N ASN A 9 31.29 32.37 6.93
CA ASN A 9 32.55 31.72 6.56
C ASN A 9 32.34 30.25 6.18
N GLU A 10 31.45 29.52 6.85
CA GLU A 10 31.12 28.14 6.48
C GLU A 10 30.39 28.10 5.13
N LEU A 11 29.37 28.93 4.95
CA LEU A 11 28.61 29.01 3.70
C LEU A 11 29.50 29.33 2.49
N LEU A 12 30.44 30.26 2.64
CA LEU A 12 31.39 30.63 1.58
C LEU A 12 32.36 29.50 1.20
N ASN A 13 32.62 28.57 2.12
CA ASN A 13 33.54 27.44 1.89
C ASN A 13 32.83 26.14 1.47
N MET A 14 31.49 26.11 1.43
CA MET A 14 30.74 24.95 0.95
C MET A 14 30.90 24.80 -0.57
N GLN A 15 31.19 23.57 -1.01
CA GLN A 15 31.29 23.22 -2.44
C GLN A 15 30.11 22.38 -2.92
N SER A 16 29.58 21.52 -2.05
CA SER A 16 28.34 20.78 -2.28
C SER A 16 27.70 20.37 -0.96
N ASP A 17 26.40 20.13 -0.98
CA ASP A 17 25.69 19.43 0.08
C ASP A 17 25.87 17.91 -0.10
N SER A 18 26.34 17.22 0.93
CA SER A 18 26.69 15.79 0.84
C SER A 18 25.48 14.87 0.78
N GLU A 19 24.33 15.31 1.30
CA GLU A 19 23.12 14.49 1.36
C GLU A 19 22.34 14.54 0.05
N THR A 20 22.17 15.73 -0.51
CA THR A 20 21.42 15.99 -1.74
C THR A 20 22.30 15.97 -2.98
N GLY A 21 23.63 16.14 -2.83
CA GLY A 21 24.58 16.27 -3.93
C GLY A 21 24.45 17.59 -4.70
N VAL A 22 23.77 18.59 -4.14
CA VAL A 22 23.61 19.92 -4.75
C VAL A 22 24.92 20.70 -4.62
N GLU A 23 25.47 21.16 -5.73
CA GLU A 23 26.71 21.95 -5.76
C GLU A 23 26.43 23.43 -5.47
N TYR A 24 27.27 24.05 -4.64
CA TYR A 24 27.27 25.49 -4.40
C TYR A 24 28.11 26.21 -5.46
N ILE A 25 27.85 27.50 -5.69
CA ILE A 25 28.62 28.30 -6.64
C ILE A 25 29.95 28.70 -5.99
N PRO A 26 31.11 28.30 -6.54
CA PRO A 26 32.40 28.69 -5.95
C PRO A 26 32.63 30.20 -6.07
N THR A 27 33.18 30.81 -5.03
CA THR A 27 33.48 32.24 -4.98
C THR A 27 34.42 32.65 -6.13
N GLY A 28 34.11 33.77 -6.79
CA GLY A 28 34.95 34.32 -7.86
C GLY A 28 34.80 33.68 -9.24
N THR A 29 33.80 32.80 -9.45
CA THR A 29 33.65 32.08 -10.72
C THR A 29 32.79 32.84 -11.76
N ALA A 30 33.22 32.84 -13.01
CA ALA A 30 32.47 33.35 -14.16
C ALA A 30 32.40 32.32 -15.31
N PRO A 31 31.27 32.23 -16.05
CA PRO A 31 30.08 33.04 -15.92
C PRO A 31 29.13 32.56 -14.82
N TYR A 32 28.75 33.46 -13.92
CA TYR A 32 27.89 33.17 -12.77
C TYR A 32 26.56 32.49 -13.14
N TYR A 33 25.95 32.90 -14.25
CA TYR A 33 24.66 32.37 -14.70
C TYR A 33 24.69 30.87 -15.00
N LEU A 34 25.83 30.34 -15.47
CA LEU A 34 25.95 28.92 -15.79
C LEU A 34 26.00 28.08 -14.51
N HIS A 35 26.78 28.53 -13.52
CA HIS A 35 26.88 27.87 -12.22
C HIS A 35 25.55 27.94 -11.47
N PHE A 36 24.86 29.07 -11.52
CA PHE A 36 23.51 29.19 -10.96
C PHE A 36 22.52 28.22 -11.60
N ARG A 37 22.53 28.08 -12.93
CA ARG A 37 21.67 27.10 -13.63
C ARG A 37 21.99 25.65 -13.24
N LYS A 38 23.27 25.31 -13.01
CA LYS A 38 23.68 23.98 -12.54
C LYS A 38 23.17 23.71 -11.12
N LEU A 39 23.38 24.65 -10.20
CA LEU A 39 22.86 24.56 -8.83
C LEU A 39 21.34 24.37 -8.84
N LEU A 40 20.63 25.24 -9.56
CA LEU A 40 19.17 25.16 -9.66
C LEU A 40 18.72 23.82 -10.26
N TYR A 41 19.39 23.34 -11.31
CA TYR A 41 19.08 22.05 -11.92
C TYR A 41 19.25 20.88 -10.93
N ARG A 42 20.34 20.85 -10.16
CA ARG A 42 20.59 19.83 -9.13
C ARG A 42 19.57 19.92 -7.99
N LEU A 43 19.28 21.12 -7.52
CA LEU A 43 18.27 21.34 -6.49
C LEU A 43 16.90 20.85 -6.94
N LEU A 44 16.52 21.14 -8.20
CA LEU A 44 15.26 20.66 -8.77
C LEU A 44 15.23 19.14 -8.95
N LEU A 45 16.36 18.50 -9.22
CA LEU A 45 16.45 17.02 -9.23
C LEU A 45 16.22 16.44 -7.84
N ALA A 46 16.87 17.00 -6.81
CA ALA A 46 16.70 16.58 -5.43
C ALA A 46 15.25 16.78 -4.94
N ALA A 47 14.64 17.93 -5.29
CA ALA A 47 13.26 18.25 -4.92
C ALA A 47 12.19 17.61 -5.82
N ARG A 48 12.58 16.92 -6.91
CA ARG A 48 11.62 16.38 -7.90
C ARG A 48 10.64 15.42 -7.25
N ARG A 49 11.15 14.45 -6.48
CA ARG A 49 10.33 13.41 -5.85
C ARG A 49 9.39 13.97 -4.79
N ALA A 50 9.81 15.01 -4.06
CA ALA A 50 8.95 15.70 -3.10
C ALA A 50 7.75 16.40 -3.77
N ASN A 51 7.86 16.73 -5.07
CA ASN A 51 6.78 17.33 -5.85
C ASN A 51 5.96 16.32 -6.66
N ASP A 52 6.35 15.04 -6.72
CA ASP A 52 5.58 14.02 -7.44
C ASP A 52 4.14 13.98 -6.88
N LEU A 53 3.15 13.97 -7.78
CA LEU A 53 1.72 13.85 -7.45
C LEU A 53 1.15 14.96 -6.56
N ARG A 54 1.89 16.05 -6.36
CA ARG A 54 1.43 17.19 -5.55
C ARG A 54 0.21 17.85 -6.19
N VAL A 55 -0.84 18.05 -5.40
CA VAL A 55 -1.99 18.89 -5.75
C VAL A 55 -1.63 20.36 -5.54
N TYR A 56 -2.01 21.23 -6.47
CA TYR A 56 -1.78 22.66 -6.40
C TYR A 56 -2.98 23.44 -6.94
N ASP A 57 -3.19 24.61 -6.37
CA ASP A 57 -4.22 25.55 -6.77
C ASP A 57 -3.90 26.20 -8.13
N LYS A 58 -4.92 26.30 -8.99
CA LYS A 58 -4.88 26.95 -10.32
C LYS A 58 -5.64 28.29 -10.35
N GLY A 59 -6.29 28.67 -9.26
CA GLY A 59 -7.19 29.80 -9.11
C GLY A 59 -8.65 29.39 -9.28
N GLY A 60 -9.54 30.00 -8.49
CA GLY A 60 -10.95 29.64 -8.47
C GLY A 60 -11.14 28.23 -7.93
N LEU A 61 -12.08 27.48 -8.51
CA LEU A 61 -12.36 26.10 -8.10
C LEU A 61 -11.50 25.06 -8.85
N GLU A 62 -10.38 25.45 -9.45
CA GLU A 62 -9.55 24.52 -10.22
C GLU A 62 -8.30 24.07 -9.46
N VAL A 63 -8.05 22.76 -9.51
CA VAL A 63 -6.77 22.18 -9.08
C VAL A 63 -5.99 21.59 -10.25
N GLY A 64 -4.66 21.64 -10.13
CA GLY A 64 -3.74 20.81 -10.89
C GLY A 64 -3.08 19.76 -10.03
N VAL A 65 -2.62 18.68 -10.66
CA VAL A 65 -1.86 17.61 -10.01
C VAL A 65 -0.59 17.38 -10.81
N LYS A 66 0.56 17.43 -10.14
CA LYS A 66 1.86 17.16 -10.77
C LYS A 66 1.95 15.70 -11.23
N SER A 67 2.74 15.47 -12.26
CA SER A 67 3.09 14.10 -12.67
C SER A 67 3.83 13.37 -11.55
N GLY A 68 3.85 12.05 -11.62
CA GLY A 68 4.55 11.23 -10.63
C GLY A 68 4.27 9.76 -10.84
N LYS A 69 4.72 8.95 -9.89
CA LYS A 69 4.56 7.49 -9.94
C LYS A 69 4.30 6.94 -8.56
N PHE A 70 3.55 5.85 -8.48
CA PHE A 70 3.32 5.14 -7.22
C PHE A 70 3.30 3.63 -7.46
N TRP A 71 3.54 2.88 -6.40
CA TRP A 71 3.43 1.43 -6.41
C TRP A 71 2.08 1.01 -5.86
N LEU A 72 1.45 0.06 -6.54
CA LEU A 72 0.30 -0.68 -6.01
C LEU A 72 0.64 -2.17 -6.06
N GLY A 73 0.87 -2.77 -4.90
CA GLY A 73 1.49 -4.09 -4.81
C GLY A 73 2.86 -4.08 -5.52
N THR A 74 3.01 -4.90 -6.55
CA THR A 74 4.21 -4.98 -7.40
C THR A 74 4.09 -4.20 -8.71
N GLY A 75 3.00 -3.46 -8.94
CA GLY A 75 2.78 -2.67 -10.15
C GLY A 75 3.24 -1.22 -9.97
N LEU A 76 4.13 -0.75 -10.84
CA LEU A 76 4.50 0.67 -10.93
C LEU A 76 3.51 1.41 -11.84
N ILE A 77 2.73 2.31 -11.28
CA ILE A 77 1.75 3.12 -12.01
C ILE A 77 2.35 4.50 -12.26
N ASN A 78 2.25 4.97 -13.51
CA ASN A 78 2.71 6.30 -13.92
C ASN A 78 1.50 7.22 -14.10
N TYR A 79 1.58 8.42 -13.53
CA TYR A 79 0.58 9.47 -13.71
C TYR A 79 1.22 10.65 -14.42
N ALA A 80 0.67 11.04 -15.56
CA ALA A 80 1.21 12.10 -16.41
C ALA A 80 1.01 13.51 -15.83
N GLY A 81 0.24 13.65 -14.75
CA GLY A 81 -0.23 14.93 -14.27
C GLY A 81 -1.56 15.33 -14.91
N SER A 82 -2.27 16.25 -14.29
CA SER A 82 -3.47 16.89 -14.87
C SER A 82 -3.57 18.35 -14.43
N SER A 83 -4.41 19.10 -15.10
CA SER A 83 -4.67 20.51 -14.80
C SER A 83 -6.10 20.88 -15.16
N GLY A 84 -6.66 21.87 -14.47
CA GLY A 84 -8.02 22.36 -14.74
C GLY A 84 -9.10 21.38 -14.28
N ASN A 85 -8.85 20.67 -13.18
CA ASN A 85 -9.87 19.80 -12.59
C ASN A 85 -10.75 20.66 -11.70
N THR A 86 -11.96 20.98 -12.18
CA THR A 86 -12.92 21.79 -11.45
C THR A 86 -13.50 21.02 -10.27
N LEU A 87 -13.50 21.67 -9.11
CA LEU A 87 -14.06 21.19 -7.86
C LEU A 87 -15.43 21.79 -7.61
N ALA A 88 -16.21 21.16 -6.75
CA ALA A 88 -17.47 21.74 -6.27
C ALA A 88 -17.19 22.90 -5.30
N ASP A 89 -18.11 23.87 -5.27
CA ASP A 89 -18.04 25.03 -4.39
C ASP A 89 -18.63 24.75 -3.00
N ASP A 90 -18.26 25.59 -2.03
CA ASP A 90 -18.75 25.57 -0.65
C ASP A 90 -18.67 24.18 0.00
N LYS A 91 -17.54 23.50 -0.20
CA LYS A 91 -17.27 22.18 0.39
C LYS A 91 -16.19 22.29 1.45
N VAL A 92 -16.54 21.82 2.64
CA VAL A 92 -15.58 21.68 3.74
C VAL A 92 -14.46 20.71 3.37
N ASN A 93 -14.80 19.61 2.68
CA ASN A 93 -13.83 18.58 2.30
C ASN A 93 -14.11 17.99 0.93
N ILE A 94 -13.12 18.03 0.05
CA ILE A 94 -13.04 17.27 -1.19
C ILE A 94 -11.79 16.40 -1.12
N TYR A 95 -11.96 15.09 -1.29
CA TYR A 95 -10.89 14.11 -1.11
C TYR A 95 -10.34 13.68 -2.46
N ILE A 96 -9.12 14.11 -2.76
CA ILE A 96 -8.45 13.89 -4.05
C ILE A 96 -7.49 12.71 -3.95
N TYR A 97 -7.63 11.74 -4.84
CA TYR A 97 -6.79 10.54 -4.88
C TYR A 97 -6.59 10.02 -6.30
N LEU A 98 -5.57 9.17 -6.50
CA LEU A 98 -5.46 8.34 -7.70
C LEU A 98 -5.95 6.93 -7.39
N ASN A 99 -6.85 6.39 -8.22
CA ASN A 99 -7.31 5.00 -8.10
C ASN A 99 -6.24 3.99 -8.56
N SER A 100 -6.56 2.70 -8.49
CA SER A 100 -5.66 1.61 -8.89
C SER A 100 -5.22 1.62 -10.35
N SER A 101 -5.89 2.38 -11.22
CA SER A 101 -5.52 2.56 -12.63
C SER A 101 -4.70 3.83 -12.87
N GLY A 102 -4.43 4.62 -11.83
CA GLY A 102 -3.77 5.92 -11.94
C GLY A 102 -4.68 7.05 -12.44
N THR A 103 -6.00 6.88 -12.40
CA THR A 103 -6.97 7.92 -12.75
C THR A 103 -7.22 8.83 -11.55
N LEU A 104 -7.23 10.14 -11.80
CA LEU A 104 -7.57 11.14 -10.78
C LEU A 104 -9.05 11.10 -10.44
N VAL A 105 -9.35 11.08 -9.15
CA VAL A 105 -10.71 11.19 -8.61
C VAL A 105 -10.78 12.44 -7.74
N THR A 106 -11.79 13.27 -8.00
CA THR A 106 -12.09 14.53 -7.30
C THR A 106 -13.51 14.57 -6.73
N ASN A 107 -14.09 13.40 -6.48
CA ASN A 107 -15.47 13.30 -6.01
C ASN A 107 -15.62 13.80 -4.57
N GLU A 108 -16.84 14.24 -4.26
CA GLU A 108 -17.25 14.59 -2.90
C GLU A 108 -17.43 13.32 -2.06
N TYR A 109 -16.71 13.22 -0.96
CA TYR A 109 -16.87 12.16 0.02
C TYR A 109 -16.86 12.75 1.43
N ASN A 110 -17.38 12.01 2.40
CA ASN A 110 -17.24 12.37 3.82
C ASN A 110 -15.82 12.03 4.35
N SER A 111 -15.13 11.10 3.69
CA SER A 111 -13.76 10.67 3.96
C SER A 111 -13.11 10.09 2.70
N PHE A 112 -11.80 9.85 2.73
CA PHE A 112 -11.20 8.93 1.74
C PHE A 112 -11.92 7.57 1.78
N PRO A 113 -12.08 6.87 0.64
CA PRO A 113 -12.57 5.50 0.61
C PRO A 113 -11.73 4.55 1.48
N ASP A 114 -12.29 3.40 1.82
CA ASP A 114 -11.51 2.33 2.43
C ASP A 114 -10.54 1.73 1.39
N MET A 115 -9.26 1.66 1.75
CA MET A 115 -8.21 1.12 0.87
C MET A 115 -8.29 -0.40 0.71
N ALA A 116 -8.92 -1.11 1.65
CA ALA A 116 -9.13 -2.56 1.55
C ALA A 116 -10.09 -2.92 0.40
N THR A 117 -11.11 -2.09 0.19
CA THR A 117 -12.14 -2.34 -0.84
C THR A 117 -11.93 -1.50 -2.10
N THR A 118 -11.27 -0.35 -1.97
CA THR A 118 -10.98 0.57 -3.08
C THR A 118 -9.50 0.96 -3.04
N PRO A 119 -8.60 0.21 -3.68
CA PRO A 119 -7.17 0.54 -3.66
C PRO A 119 -6.89 1.88 -4.34
N HIS A 120 -6.21 2.79 -3.63
CA HIS A 120 -5.88 4.14 -4.11
C HIS A 120 -4.65 4.70 -3.38
N ILE A 121 -4.17 5.86 -3.84
CA ILE A 121 -3.24 6.70 -3.08
C ILE A 121 -3.83 8.08 -2.83
N ARG A 122 -3.78 8.52 -1.58
CA ARG A 122 -4.29 9.84 -1.17
C ARG A 122 -3.34 10.93 -1.64
N LEU A 123 -3.90 11.99 -2.21
CA LEU A 123 -3.13 13.15 -2.66
C LEU A 123 -3.38 14.35 -1.77
N ALA A 124 -4.63 14.78 -1.63
CA ALA A 124 -4.98 15.95 -0.85
C ALA A 124 -6.42 15.94 -0.35
N GLN A 125 -6.67 16.77 0.65
CA GLN A 125 -7.99 17.20 1.08
C GLN A 125 -8.11 18.69 0.82
N VAL A 126 -9.14 19.10 0.07
CA VAL A 126 -9.34 20.49 -0.36
C VAL A 126 -10.61 21.06 0.27
N CYS A 127 -10.53 22.29 0.77
CA CYS A 127 -11.66 23.08 1.20
C CYS A 127 -11.94 24.17 0.15
N THR A 128 -13.20 24.35 -0.22
CA THR A 128 -13.65 25.39 -1.16
C THR A 128 -14.72 26.25 -0.51
N SER A 129 -14.70 27.55 -0.81
CA SER A 129 -15.69 28.50 -0.31
C SER A 129 -15.75 29.71 -1.24
N GLY A 130 -16.96 30.18 -1.54
CA GLY A 130 -17.16 31.44 -2.26
C GLY A 130 -16.52 31.48 -3.66
N GLY A 131 -16.51 30.34 -4.37
CA GLY A 131 -15.99 30.24 -5.72
C GLY A 131 -14.46 30.10 -5.82
N ASP A 132 -13.78 29.87 -4.70
CA ASP A 132 -12.33 29.72 -4.64
C ASP A 132 -11.91 28.55 -3.73
N ILE A 133 -10.64 28.15 -3.85
CA ILE A 133 -10.01 27.19 -2.95
C ILE A 133 -9.54 27.92 -1.69
N ASP A 134 -10.09 27.52 -0.55
CA ASP A 134 -9.72 28.07 0.76
C ASP A 134 -8.44 27.41 1.31
N SER A 135 -8.32 26.08 1.16
CA SER A 135 -7.11 25.37 1.58
C SER A 135 -6.89 24.04 0.86
N ILE A 136 -5.62 23.64 0.75
CA ILE A 136 -5.18 22.32 0.26
C ILE A 136 -4.31 21.70 1.34
N THR A 137 -4.80 20.63 1.96
CA THR A 137 -4.02 19.82 2.91
C THR A 137 -3.38 18.65 2.16
N ASP A 138 -2.05 18.55 2.25
CA ASP A 138 -1.29 17.46 1.63
C ASP A 138 -1.48 16.15 2.39
N CYS A 139 -2.01 15.12 1.71
CA CYS A 139 -2.26 13.80 2.30
C CYS A 139 -1.31 12.71 1.77
N ARG A 140 -0.32 13.07 0.95
CA ARG A 140 0.64 12.11 0.36
C ARG A 140 1.49 11.41 1.42
N THR A 141 1.72 12.08 2.54
CA THR A 141 2.47 11.56 3.71
C THR A 141 1.92 10.24 4.25
N GLY A 142 0.63 9.95 4.07
CA GLY A 142 0.03 8.66 4.43
C GLY A 142 0.54 7.46 3.64
N HIS A 143 1.27 7.68 2.54
CA HIS A 143 1.74 6.63 1.62
C HIS A 143 3.24 6.70 1.28
N ASN A 144 3.97 7.64 1.90
CA ASN A 144 5.29 8.02 1.39
C ASN A 144 6.39 6.97 1.61
N ILE A 145 6.31 6.14 2.65
CA ILE A 145 7.39 5.20 2.99
C ILE A 145 6.81 3.98 3.75
N VAL A 146 6.94 2.78 3.18
CA VAL A 146 6.84 1.53 3.97
C VAL A 146 8.26 1.02 4.23
N LEU A 147 8.73 1.20 5.47
CA LEU A 147 9.99 0.64 5.97
C LEU A 147 9.66 -0.37 7.07
N PRO A 148 9.72 -1.69 6.84
CA PRO A 148 9.71 -2.64 7.95
C PRO A 148 11.06 -2.54 8.69
N TYR A 149 11.03 -2.16 9.96
CA TYR A 149 12.19 -2.16 10.85
C TYR A 149 11.85 -2.87 12.18
N GLY A 150 12.71 -3.81 12.61
CA GLY A 150 12.68 -4.43 13.94
C GLY A 150 11.55 -5.44 14.19
N ALA A 151 11.44 -5.91 15.45
CA ALA A 151 10.52 -6.97 15.93
C ALA A 151 9.02 -6.58 15.92
N GLY A 152 8.63 -5.71 15.00
CA GLY A 152 7.27 -5.31 14.70
C GLY A 152 7.16 -4.87 13.25
N GLY A 153 7.79 -5.60 12.32
CA GLY A 153 7.68 -5.40 10.86
C GLY A 153 6.24 -5.46 10.35
N ILE A 154 6.03 -5.63 9.04
CA ILE A 154 4.68 -5.81 8.49
C ILE A 154 4.03 -7.00 9.21
N LYS A 155 3.09 -6.72 10.12
CA LYS A 155 2.39 -7.75 10.88
C LYS A 155 1.41 -8.43 9.94
N LYS A 156 1.34 -9.75 10.00
CA LYS A 156 0.25 -10.47 9.36
C LYS A 156 -1.05 -10.13 10.09
N THR A 157 -2.10 -9.83 9.34
CA THR A 157 -3.46 -9.79 9.88
C THR A 157 -3.80 -11.17 10.41
N ILE A 158 -4.37 -11.24 11.61
CA ILE A 158 -4.88 -12.49 12.18
C ILE A 158 -6.39 -12.37 12.40
N GLU A 159 -7.14 -13.36 11.93
CA GLU A 159 -8.59 -13.41 12.05
C GLU A 159 -9.04 -14.71 12.73
N ALA A 160 -10.02 -14.58 13.62
CA ALA A 160 -10.62 -15.70 14.33
C ALA A 160 -12.02 -15.98 13.78
N HIS A 161 -12.24 -17.22 13.38
CA HIS A 161 -13.45 -17.72 12.75
C HIS A 161 -14.22 -18.58 13.74
N THR A 162 -15.46 -18.18 14.03
CA THR A 162 -16.40 -18.96 14.88
C THR A 162 -17.48 -19.68 14.07
N ALA A 163 -17.51 -19.45 12.75
CA ALA A 163 -18.38 -20.07 11.77
C ALA A 163 -17.61 -20.27 10.45
N ASN A 164 -18.23 -20.94 9.48
CA ASN A 164 -17.65 -21.12 8.15
C ASN A 164 -17.50 -19.78 7.42
N ASP A 165 -16.48 -19.68 6.56
CA ASP A 165 -16.23 -18.47 5.77
C ASP A 165 -15.61 -18.79 4.40
N THR A 166 -15.73 -17.86 3.45
CA THR A 166 -15.11 -17.91 2.12
C THR A 166 -14.06 -16.82 1.98
N LEU A 167 -12.80 -17.24 1.89
CA LEU A 167 -11.67 -16.32 1.80
C LEU A 167 -11.52 -15.76 0.39
N THR A 168 -11.01 -14.54 0.32
CA THR A 168 -10.77 -13.79 -0.91
C THR A 168 -9.27 -13.65 -1.19
N ALA A 169 -8.89 -13.52 -2.46
CA ALA A 169 -7.47 -13.33 -2.83
C ALA A 169 -6.84 -12.05 -2.23
N ALA A 170 -7.65 -11.06 -1.84
CA ALA A 170 -7.20 -9.83 -1.20
C ALA A 170 -6.63 -10.06 0.21
N GLU A 171 -7.00 -11.17 0.85
CA GLU A 171 -6.56 -11.53 2.19
C GLU A 171 -5.22 -12.28 2.20
N SER A 172 -4.58 -12.45 1.03
CA SER A 172 -3.28 -13.09 0.91
C SER A 172 -2.26 -12.54 1.92
N GLY A 173 -1.61 -13.45 2.65
CA GLY A 173 -0.62 -13.15 3.69
C GLY A 173 -1.18 -13.11 5.12
N SER A 174 -2.50 -13.23 5.29
CA SER A 174 -3.17 -13.33 6.59
C SER A 174 -2.95 -14.68 7.30
N VAL A 175 -3.35 -14.72 8.57
CA VAL A 175 -3.46 -15.92 9.41
C VAL A 175 -4.92 -16.09 9.83
N HIS A 176 -5.53 -17.22 9.51
CA HIS A 176 -6.89 -17.56 9.92
C HIS A 176 -6.88 -18.63 11.01
N THR A 177 -7.70 -18.46 12.04
CA THR A 177 -7.78 -19.38 13.19
C THR A 177 -9.22 -19.74 13.50
N ASN A 178 -9.45 -20.85 14.22
CA ASN A 178 -10.78 -21.19 14.75
C ASN A 178 -10.95 -20.76 16.23
N LEU A 179 -10.23 -19.74 16.69
CA LEU A 179 -10.32 -19.28 18.08
C LEU A 179 -11.77 -18.93 18.44
N GLY A 180 -12.27 -19.49 19.54
CA GLY A 180 -13.64 -19.27 20.01
C GLY A 180 -14.70 -20.14 19.31
N ALA A 181 -14.33 -20.97 18.33
CA ALA A 181 -15.27 -21.89 17.71
C ALA A 181 -15.77 -22.95 18.70
N SER A 182 -17.09 -23.18 18.70
CA SER A 182 -17.76 -24.24 19.46
C SER A 182 -18.16 -25.44 18.60
N ALA A 183 -17.97 -25.33 17.28
CA ALA A 183 -18.25 -26.37 16.29
C ALA A 183 -17.18 -26.35 15.18
N THR A 184 -17.28 -27.28 14.25
CA THR A 184 -16.45 -27.31 13.04
C THR A 184 -16.53 -26.01 12.26
N VAL A 185 -15.37 -25.51 11.83
CA VAL A 185 -15.23 -24.33 10.96
C VAL A 185 -14.60 -24.78 9.64
N THR A 186 -15.26 -24.48 8.54
CA THR A 186 -14.74 -24.67 7.18
C THR A 186 -14.40 -23.32 6.58
N LEU A 187 -13.15 -23.15 6.15
CA LEU A 187 -12.68 -21.99 5.39
C LEU A 187 -12.47 -22.41 3.94
N THR A 188 -13.25 -21.81 3.04
CA THR A 188 -13.17 -22.09 1.61
C THR A 188 -12.18 -21.13 0.94
N LEU A 189 -11.24 -21.68 0.19
CA LEU A 189 -10.21 -20.92 -0.53
C LEU A 189 -10.78 -20.27 -1.80
N PRO A 190 -10.19 -19.14 -2.26
CA PRO A 190 -10.63 -18.49 -3.49
C PRO A 190 -10.37 -19.38 -4.72
N ALA A 191 -11.39 -19.59 -5.54
CA ALA A 191 -11.34 -20.46 -6.73
C ALA A 191 -10.36 -19.99 -7.82
N SER A 192 -10.02 -18.70 -7.85
CA SER A 192 -9.15 -18.08 -8.87
C SER A 192 -8.01 -17.29 -8.24
N ALA A 193 -7.35 -17.85 -7.21
CA ALA A 193 -6.17 -17.23 -6.63
C ALA A 193 -5.05 -17.09 -7.66
N SER A 194 -4.43 -15.90 -7.71
CA SER A 194 -3.22 -15.68 -8.51
C SER A 194 -2.05 -16.49 -7.92
N VAL A 195 -1.14 -16.95 -8.78
CA VAL A 195 0.07 -17.66 -8.35
C VAL A 195 0.80 -16.85 -7.28
N GLY A 196 1.15 -17.50 -6.17
CA GLY A 196 1.79 -16.85 -5.03
C GLY A 196 0.84 -16.26 -3.99
N THR A 197 -0.48 -16.42 -4.13
CA THR A 197 -1.44 -16.16 -3.03
C THR A 197 -1.13 -17.10 -1.87
N VAL A 198 -0.97 -16.57 -0.65
CA VAL A 198 -0.57 -17.35 0.53
C VAL A 198 -1.62 -17.22 1.63
N PHE A 199 -1.97 -18.35 2.27
CA PHE A 199 -2.77 -18.35 3.50
C PHE A 199 -2.07 -19.17 4.57
N SER A 200 -2.18 -18.71 5.82
CA SER A 200 -1.72 -19.45 7.00
C SER A 200 -2.92 -19.78 7.89
N PHE A 201 -2.97 -21.00 8.41
CA PHE A 201 -4.06 -21.51 9.24
C PHE A 201 -3.50 -22.02 10.56
N ALA A 202 -4.22 -21.79 11.66
CA ALA A 202 -3.85 -22.34 12.96
C ALA A 202 -5.08 -22.73 13.79
N VAL A 203 -5.05 -23.93 14.37
CA VAL A 203 -6.08 -24.41 15.30
C VAL A 203 -5.82 -23.80 16.68
N GLN A 204 -6.79 -23.05 17.20
CA GLN A 204 -6.76 -22.42 18.52
C GLN A 204 -7.95 -22.80 19.41
N ALA A 205 -9.02 -23.37 18.85
CA ALA A 205 -10.04 -24.10 19.59
C ALA A 205 -9.96 -25.59 19.26
N ALA A 206 -10.29 -26.46 20.23
CA ALA A 206 -10.33 -27.91 20.06
C ALA A 206 -11.57 -28.37 19.26
N GLN A 207 -11.73 -27.80 18.07
CA GLN A 207 -12.75 -28.07 17.08
C GLN A 207 -12.08 -28.25 15.72
N GLN A 208 -12.73 -28.96 14.81
CA GLN A 208 -12.15 -29.19 13.49
C GLN A 208 -12.11 -27.89 12.68
N LEU A 209 -10.91 -27.49 12.23
CA LEU A 209 -10.71 -26.48 11.20
C LEU A 209 -10.48 -27.20 9.87
N ARG A 210 -11.34 -26.96 8.89
CA ARG A 210 -11.28 -27.54 7.54
C ARG A 210 -10.89 -26.45 6.55
N ILE A 211 -9.91 -26.74 5.69
CA ILE A 211 -9.48 -25.87 4.59
C ILE A 211 -9.95 -26.52 3.30
N ASP A 212 -10.97 -25.92 2.70
CA ASP A 212 -11.63 -26.42 1.51
C ASP A 212 -11.08 -25.69 0.27
N PRO A 213 -10.41 -26.39 -0.67
CA PRO A 213 -9.89 -25.79 -1.89
C PRO A 213 -10.94 -25.49 -2.96
N GLY A 214 -12.23 -25.73 -2.71
CA GLY A 214 -13.25 -25.70 -3.75
C GLY A 214 -12.98 -26.80 -4.76
N THR A 215 -12.93 -26.49 -6.06
CA THR A 215 -12.68 -27.52 -7.10
C THR A 215 -11.19 -27.88 -7.29
N ALA A 216 -10.30 -27.27 -6.50
CA ALA A 216 -8.86 -27.46 -6.62
C ALA A 216 -8.36 -28.58 -5.69
N ALA A 217 -7.07 -28.90 -5.76
CA ALA A 217 -6.41 -29.79 -4.81
C ALA A 217 -5.50 -29.01 -3.84
N ILE A 218 -5.40 -29.48 -2.60
CA ILE A 218 -4.31 -29.10 -1.68
C ILE A 218 -3.28 -30.22 -1.72
N ARG A 219 -2.13 -29.97 -2.35
CA ARG A 219 -1.01 -30.91 -2.41
C ARG A 219 -0.32 -30.95 -1.05
N ASP A 220 -0.54 -32.04 -0.34
CA ASP A 220 0.07 -32.34 0.95
C ASP A 220 0.45 -33.83 1.01
N ASP A 221 1.29 -34.22 1.96
CA ASP A 221 1.63 -35.64 2.15
C ASP A 221 0.41 -36.49 2.60
N SER A 222 -0.65 -35.84 3.09
CA SER A 222 -1.93 -36.46 3.45
C SER A 222 -2.84 -36.76 2.25
N GLY A 223 -2.47 -36.33 1.05
CA GLY A 223 -3.24 -36.49 -0.19
C GLY A 223 -3.21 -35.25 -1.07
N GLN A 224 -3.73 -35.37 -2.29
CA GLN A 224 -3.86 -34.26 -3.24
C GLN A 224 -5.11 -34.40 -4.11
N THR A 225 -6.16 -34.99 -3.54
CA THR A 225 -7.41 -35.23 -4.27
C THR A 225 -8.13 -33.90 -4.47
N ALA A 226 -8.57 -33.61 -5.70
CA ALA A 226 -9.39 -32.44 -5.96
C ALA A 226 -10.70 -32.52 -5.15
N ASP A 227 -11.25 -31.36 -4.79
CA ASP A 227 -12.52 -31.23 -4.06
C ASP A 227 -12.49 -31.79 -2.63
N LYS A 228 -11.30 -32.11 -2.11
CA LYS A 228 -11.10 -32.64 -0.76
C LYS A 228 -10.45 -31.62 0.15
N TYR A 229 -11.09 -31.35 1.28
CA TYR A 229 -10.54 -30.46 2.30
C TYR A 229 -9.40 -31.12 3.07
N LYS A 230 -8.54 -30.28 3.66
CA LYS A 230 -7.60 -30.69 4.71
C LYS A 230 -8.13 -30.26 6.06
N SER A 231 -8.00 -31.09 7.09
CA SER A 231 -8.51 -30.75 8.41
C SER A 231 -7.58 -31.11 9.57
N ALA A 232 -7.67 -30.32 10.64
CA ALA A 232 -7.05 -30.60 11.92
C ALA A 232 -7.96 -30.12 13.06
N GLY A 233 -7.91 -30.79 14.20
CA GLY A 233 -8.67 -30.39 15.41
C GLY A 233 -7.82 -30.23 16.66
N THR A 234 -6.50 -30.46 16.56
CA THR A 234 -5.58 -30.34 17.69
C THR A 234 -5.06 -28.91 17.78
N ILE A 235 -5.26 -28.26 18.94
CA ILE A 235 -4.74 -26.90 19.20
C ILE A 235 -3.23 -26.87 18.94
N GLY A 236 -2.77 -25.84 18.21
CA GLY A 236 -1.38 -25.68 17.80
C GLY A 236 -1.03 -26.32 16.46
N ALA A 237 -1.91 -27.12 15.85
CA ALA A 237 -1.74 -27.55 14.47
C ALA A 237 -1.84 -26.34 13.53
N SER A 238 -0.93 -26.24 12.57
CA SER A 238 -0.88 -25.12 11.62
C SER A 238 -0.53 -25.58 10.21
N LEU A 239 -1.06 -24.89 9.21
CA LEU A 239 -0.84 -25.17 7.80
C LEU A 239 -0.62 -23.87 7.05
N THR A 240 0.41 -23.78 6.22
CA THR A 240 0.61 -22.68 5.28
C THR A 240 0.63 -23.22 3.86
N ILE A 241 -0.22 -22.65 3.02
CA ILE A 241 -0.37 -23.04 1.62
C ILE A 241 -0.15 -21.84 0.70
N ILE A 242 0.29 -22.13 -0.51
CA ILE A 242 0.52 -21.14 -1.58
C ILE A 242 -0.13 -21.62 -2.88
N ALA A 243 -0.79 -20.72 -3.60
CA ALA A 243 -1.37 -21.01 -4.91
C ALA A 243 -0.25 -21.26 -5.95
N GLU A 244 -0.32 -22.38 -6.67
CA GLU A 244 0.60 -22.74 -7.75
C GLU A 244 0.05 -22.41 -9.14
N SER A 245 0.89 -22.50 -10.18
CA SER A 245 0.54 -22.16 -11.57
C SER A 245 -0.57 -23.01 -12.19
N ALA A 246 -0.92 -24.14 -11.58
CA ALA A 246 -1.98 -25.03 -12.06
C ALA A 246 -3.34 -24.78 -11.39
N GLY A 247 -3.48 -23.72 -10.59
CA GLY A 247 -4.72 -23.41 -9.85
C GLY A 247 -4.93 -24.27 -8.59
N ASN A 248 -3.96 -25.13 -8.24
CA ASN A 248 -3.95 -25.88 -6.99
C ASN A 248 -3.20 -25.12 -5.89
N TRP A 249 -3.14 -25.73 -4.72
CA TRP A 249 -2.43 -25.21 -3.56
C TRP A 249 -1.30 -26.15 -3.16
N ALA A 250 -0.10 -25.61 -2.93
CA ALA A 250 1.03 -26.35 -2.42
C ALA A 250 1.23 -26.06 -0.93
N THR A 251 1.44 -27.11 -0.13
CA THR A 251 1.83 -26.95 1.28
C THR A 251 3.29 -26.57 1.39
N ILE A 252 3.58 -25.43 2.04
CA ILE A 252 4.96 -24.92 2.22
C ILE A 252 5.42 -24.90 3.68
N ALA A 253 4.49 -25.00 4.63
CA ALA A 253 4.79 -25.25 6.03
C ALA A 253 3.63 -25.98 6.70
N LYS A 254 3.95 -26.94 7.57
CA LYS A 254 2.96 -27.71 8.32
C LYS A 254 3.48 -28.05 9.71
N ASN A 255 2.62 -27.93 10.70
CA ASN A 255 2.84 -28.39 12.07
C ASN A 255 1.61 -29.17 12.56
N GLY A 256 1.84 -30.27 13.26
CA GLY A 256 0.77 -31.18 13.69
C GLY A 256 0.20 -32.02 12.54
N THR A 257 -0.80 -32.84 12.88
CA THR A 257 -1.44 -33.77 11.94
C THR A 257 -2.60 -33.09 11.23
N TRP A 258 -2.51 -33.02 9.90
CA TRP A 258 -3.60 -32.64 9.01
C TRP A 258 -4.01 -33.86 8.18
N THR A 259 -5.30 -34.09 8.05
CA THR A 259 -5.84 -35.23 7.28
C THR A 259 -6.69 -34.73 6.12
N GLU A 260 -6.66 -35.46 5.00
CA GLU A 260 -7.62 -35.29 3.91
C GLU A 260 -8.99 -35.86 4.30
N GLU A 261 -10.05 -35.32 3.70
CA GLU A 261 -11.37 -35.93 3.73
C GLU A 261 -11.34 -37.35 3.12
N THR A 262 -11.93 -38.32 3.82
CA THR A 262 -12.12 -39.69 3.35
C THR A 262 -13.38 -39.84 2.49
#